data_AF-A0A958E626-F1
#
_entry.id   AF-A0A958E626-F1
#
_cell.length_a   1.000
_cell.length_b   1.000
_cell.length_c   1.000
_cell.angle_alpha   90.00
_cell.angle_beta   90.00
_cell.angle_gamma   90.00
#
_symmetry.space_group_name_H-M   'P 1'
#
loop_
_entity.id
_entity.type
_entity.pdbx_description
1 polymer ?
#
loop_
_entity_poly.entity_id
_entity_poly.type
_entity_poly.pdbx_seq_one_letter_code
_entity_poly.pdbx_strand_id
1 'polypeptide(L)'
;MWKRFNEKYLKTKRTKIWIDSDSQKRFILDLVKHYFLMLVLVFFFVYSYPFVAWFTLSSPLEHRAVLEDFVRINVSKWPLFLAVLFIFCFYAIMISHKIFGPLVKLKNHFQLLKEGTTSRPLRFREGDYLMHLADPVNEYQQNLQQKITEIEQQLKKIPRTPDTETQLIAIENILTTIASRDQPQ
;
A
#
# COMPACT_ATOMS: atom_id res chain seq x y z
N MET A 1 -9.69 8.43 -34.96
CA MET A 1 -10.04 9.32 -33.82
C MET A 1 -9.54 8.76 -32.47
N TRP A 2 -9.72 7.47 -32.20
CA TRP A 2 -9.28 6.78 -30.97
C TRP A 2 -7.77 6.82 -30.68
N LYS A 3 -6.91 6.76 -31.70
CA LYS A 3 -5.44 6.87 -31.55
C LYS A 3 -4.96 8.22 -30.99
N ARG A 4 -5.61 9.33 -31.38
CA ARG A 4 -5.22 10.69 -30.94
C ARG A 4 -5.63 10.97 -29.49
N PHE A 5 -6.68 10.31 -28.99
CA PHE A 5 -7.07 10.40 -27.58
C PHE A 5 -6.05 9.69 -26.68
N ASN A 6 -5.57 8.52 -27.11
CA ASN A 6 -4.63 7.71 -26.35
C ASN A 6 -3.25 8.40 -26.15
N GLU A 7 -2.74 9.09 -27.17
CA GLU A 7 -1.44 9.77 -27.10
C GLU A 7 -1.42 11.02 -26.23
N LYS A 8 -2.57 11.71 -26.07
CA LYS A 8 -2.64 12.95 -25.29
C LYS A 8 -2.68 12.70 -23.78
N TYR A 9 -3.24 11.56 -23.34
CA TYR A 9 -3.44 11.27 -21.91
C TYR A 9 -2.57 10.14 -21.36
N LEU A 10 -1.98 9.27 -22.19
CA LEU A 10 -1.17 8.11 -21.75
C LEU A 10 0.33 8.25 -22.06
N LYS A 11 0.89 9.45 -21.90
CA LYS A 11 2.33 9.73 -22.11
C LYS A 11 3.27 9.21 -21.03
N THR A 12 2.85 8.27 -20.20
CA THR A 12 3.75 7.55 -19.30
C THR A 12 3.58 6.06 -19.51
N LYS A 13 4.39 5.52 -20.42
CA LYS A 13 4.62 4.08 -20.60
C LYS A 13 5.30 3.54 -19.32
N ARG A 14 4.52 3.23 -18.28
CA ARG A 14 5.00 2.43 -17.13
C ARG A 14 4.41 1.03 -17.26
N THR A 15 5.25 0.10 -17.70
CA THR A 15 4.93 -1.27 -18.11
C THR A 15 4.76 -2.26 -16.94
N LYS A 16 4.82 -1.81 -15.69
CA LYS A 16 4.76 -2.69 -14.52
C LYS A 16 3.76 -2.15 -13.50
N ILE A 17 2.53 -2.67 -13.56
CA ILE A 17 1.40 -2.30 -12.68
C ILE A 17 1.53 -2.95 -11.29
N TRP A 18 2.35 -4.00 -11.17
CA TRP A 18 2.59 -4.76 -9.95
C TRP A 18 4.02 -4.54 -9.46
N ILE A 19 4.19 -3.84 -8.33
CA ILE A 19 5.50 -3.53 -7.74
C ILE A 19 5.67 -4.24 -6.37
N ASP A 20 4.60 -4.55 -5.64
CA ASP A 20 4.66 -5.39 -4.42
C ASP A 20 3.42 -6.30 -4.37
N SER A 21 3.57 -7.53 -4.88
CA SER A 21 2.52 -8.51 -5.12
C SER A 21 1.75 -8.89 -3.86
N ASP A 22 2.43 -8.96 -2.72
CA ASP A 22 1.91 -9.76 -1.61
C ASP A 22 0.99 -8.98 -0.70
N SER A 23 1.29 -7.70 -0.47
CA SER A 23 0.39 -6.80 0.26
C SER A 23 -0.85 -6.45 -0.57
N GLN A 24 -0.67 -6.25 -1.88
CA GLN A 24 -1.78 -5.98 -2.79
C GLN A 24 -2.72 -7.20 -2.92
N LYS A 25 -2.18 -8.42 -3.00
CA LYS A 25 -2.97 -9.67 -2.99
C LYS A 25 -3.75 -9.84 -1.70
N ARG A 26 -3.13 -9.63 -0.52
CA ARG A 26 -3.81 -9.73 0.78
C ARG A 26 -4.98 -8.75 0.86
N PHE A 27 -4.78 -7.50 0.46
CA PHE A 27 -5.85 -6.51 0.43
C PHE A 27 -6.97 -6.87 -0.55
N ILE A 28 -6.65 -7.31 -1.76
CA ILE A 28 -7.67 -7.77 -2.73
C ILE A 28 -8.43 -8.97 -2.16
N LEU A 29 -7.74 -9.92 -1.53
CA LEU A 29 -8.39 -11.08 -0.91
C LEU A 29 -9.32 -10.66 0.23
N ASP A 30 -8.91 -9.76 1.12
CA ASP A 30 -9.74 -9.29 2.23
C ASP A 30 -10.96 -8.50 1.74
N LEU A 31 -10.78 -7.76 0.64
CA LEU A 31 -11.85 -7.07 -0.06
C LEU A 31 -12.84 -8.09 -0.66
N VAL A 32 -12.36 -9.08 -1.42
CA VAL A 32 -13.19 -10.15 -1.98
C VAL A 32 -13.94 -10.91 -0.89
N LYS A 33 -13.30 -11.25 0.23
CA LYS A 33 -13.97 -11.89 1.39
C LYS A 33 -15.09 -11.02 1.94
N HIS A 34 -14.86 -9.71 2.11
CA HIS A 34 -15.90 -8.79 2.59
C HIS A 34 -17.08 -8.68 1.61
N TYR A 35 -16.82 -8.55 0.31
CA TYR A 35 -17.89 -8.50 -0.69
C TYR A 35 -18.64 -9.83 -0.79
N PHE A 36 -17.94 -10.95 -0.67
CA PHE A 36 -18.57 -12.27 -0.61
C PHE A 36 -19.46 -12.42 0.63
N LEU A 37 -18.99 -12.00 1.80
CA LEU A 37 -19.79 -11.98 3.03
C LEU A 37 -21.04 -11.10 2.87
N MET A 38 -20.90 -9.89 2.33
CA MET A 38 -22.04 -9.02 2.05
C MET A 38 -23.03 -9.66 1.06
N LEU A 39 -22.53 -10.33 0.02
CA LEU A 39 -23.38 -11.04 -0.94
C LEU A 39 -24.17 -12.16 -0.26
N VAL A 40 -23.52 -12.96 0.61
CA VAL A 40 -24.19 -14.01 1.38
C VAL A 40 -25.26 -13.42 2.31
N LEU A 41 -24.97 -12.31 2.99
CA LEU A 41 -25.95 -11.64 3.86
C LEU A 41 -27.14 -11.08 3.08
N VAL A 42 -26.89 -10.37 1.97
CA VAL A 42 -27.96 -9.84 1.13
C VAL A 42 -28.82 -10.99 0.59
N PHE A 43 -28.19 -12.06 0.09
CA PHE A 43 -28.92 -13.24 -0.37
C PHE A 43 -29.76 -13.85 0.75
N PHE A 44 -29.17 -14.04 1.94
CA PHE A 44 -29.90 -14.55 3.11
C PHE A 44 -31.13 -13.71 3.43
N PHE A 45 -30.99 -12.38 3.54
CA PHE A 45 -32.13 -11.51 3.87
C PHE A 45 -33.19 -11.48 2.76
N VAL A 46 -32.78 -11.33 1.50
CA VAL A 46 -33.71 -11.26 0.35
C VAL A 46 -34.50 -12.55 0.16
N TYR A 47 -33.84 -13.71 0.37
CA TYR A 47 -34.46 -15.01 0.14
C TYR A 47 -34.99 -15.70 1.40
N SER A 48 -34.80 -15.12 2.58
CA SER A 48 -35.31 -15.65 3.85
C SER A 48 -36.83 -15.85 3.81
N TYR A 49 -37.59 -14.85 3.33
CA TYR A 49 -39.04 -14.92 3.23
C TYR A 49 -39.54 -16.02 2.29
N PRO A 50 -39.16 -16.07 0.99
CA PRO A 50 -39.64 -17.13 0.10
C PRO A 50 -39.17 -18.51 0.56
N PHE A 51 -37.99 -18.61 1.18
CA PHE A 51 -37.49 -19.86 1.76
C PHE A 51 -38.38 -20.36 2.91
N VAL A 52 -38.72 -19.52 3.88
CA VAL A 52 -39.61 -19.91 4.99
C VAL A 52 -41.03 -20.18 4.49
N ALA A 53 -41.54 -19.35 3.57
CA ALA A 53 -42.87 -19.50 3.01
C ALA A 53 -43.04 -20.85 2.28
N TRP A 54 -41.99 -21.33 1.60
CA TRP A 54 -41.99 -22.63 0.93
C TRP A 54 -42.26 -23.81 1.87
N PHE A 55 -41.86 -23.73 3.14
CA PHE A 55 -42.04 -24.81 4.12
C PHE A 55 -43.24 -24.63 5.05
N THR A 56 -43.88 -23.45 5.03
CA THR A 56 -44.95 -23.10 5.98
C THR A 56 -46.32 -23.00 5.32
N LEU A 57 -46.38 -22.66 4.04
CA LEU A 57 -47.63 -22.59 3.30
C LEU A 57 -48.15 -24.00 3.01
N SER A 58 -49.46 -24.17 3.08
CA SER A 58 -50.11 -25.48 2.87
C SER A 58 -50.94 -25.51 1.59
N SER A 59 -51.32 -24.35 1.05
CA SER A 59 -52.17 -24.27 -0.13
C SER A 59 -51.34 -24.13 -1.42
N PRO A 60 -51.74 -24.79 -2.53
CA PRO A 60 -51.08 -24.62 -3.83
C PRO A 60 -51.17 -23.20 -4.40
N LEU A 61 -52.20 -22.43 -4.04
CA LEU A 61 -52.40 -21.05 -4.48
C LEU A 61 -51.38 -20.10 -3.83
N GLU A 62 -51.13 -20.24 -2.53
CA GLU A 62 -50.13 -19.43 -1.83
C GLU A 62 -48.70 -19.73 -2.32
N HIS A 63 -48.39 -21.00 -2.63
CA HIS A 63 -47.11 -21.37 -3.24
C HIS A 63 -46.89 -20.67 -4.60
N ARG A 64 -47.93 -20.59 -5.43
CA ARG A 64 -47.86 -19.88 -6.72
C ARG A 64 -47.59 -18.39 -6.52
N ALA A 65 -48.25 -17.76 -5.54
CA ALA A 65 -48.01 -16.35 -5.22
C ALA A 65 -46.55 -16.08 -4.80
N VAL A 66 -45.98 -16.93 -3.94
CA VAL A 66 -44.57 -16.82 -3.53
C VAL A 66 -43.61 -17.04 -4.70
N LEU A 67 -43.90 -17.97 -5.60
CA LEU A 67 -43.09 -18.19 -6.81
C LEU A 67 -43.15 -16.99 -7.75
N GLU A 68 -44.33 -16.39 -7.94
CA GLU A 68 -44.47 -15.18 -8.75
C GLU A 68 -43.70 -14.00 -8.15
N ASP A 69 -43.77 -13.81 -6.83
CA ASP A 69 -43.01 -12.79 -6.12
C ASP A 69 -41.50 -13.04 -6.22
N PHE A 70 -41.08 -14.29 -6.06
CA PHE A 70 -39.69 -14.70 -6.26
C PHE A 70 -39.22 -14.34 -7.68
N VAL A 71 -39.94 -14.76 -8.72
CA VAL A 71 -39.58 -14.46 -10.12
C VAL A 71 -39.55 -12.96 -10.36
N ARG A 72 -40.53 -12.21 -9.83
CA ARG A 72 -40.61 -10.75 -9.97
C ARG A 72 -39.41 -10.04 -9.34
N ILE A 73 -39.02 -10.44 -8.13
CA ILE A 73 -37.85 -9.89 -7.45
C ILE A 73 -36.58 -10.20 -8.25
N ASN A 74 -36.44 -11.45 -8.72
CA ASN A 74 -35.26 -11.86 -9.48
C ASN A 74 -35.13 -11.08 -10.80
N VAL A 75 -36.18 -11.03 -11.62
CA VAL A 75 -36.16 -10.35 -12.92
C VAL A 75 -35.99 -8.84 -12.78
N SER A 76 -36.65 -8.21 -11.79
CA SER A 76 -36.60 -6.75 -11.62
C SER A 76 -35.30 -6.27 -10.98
N LYS A 77 -34.77 -6.99 -9.99
CA LYS A 77 -33.71 -6.46 -9.11
C LYS A 77 -32.32 -7.00 -9.42
N TRP A 78 -32.18 -8.18 -10.03
CA TRP A 78 -30.85 -8.73 -10.35
C TRP A 78 -30.03 -7.87 -11.31
N PRO A 79 -30.60 -7.30 -12.39
CA PRO A 79 -29.83 -6.43 -13.28
C PRO A 79 -29.24 -5.21 -12.54
N LEU A 80 -30.03 -4.62 -11.64
CA LEU A 80 -29.58 -3.50 -10.80
C LEU A 80 -28.50 -3.96 -9.81
N PHE A 81 -28.67 -5.11 -9.16
CA PHE A 81 -27.70 -5.67 -8.24
C PHE A 81 -26.36 -5.97 -8.91
N LEU A 82 -26.37 -6.58 -10.09
CA LEU A 82 -25.17 -6.84 -10.90
C LEU A 82 -24.49 -5.55 -11.32
N ALA A 83 -25.26 -4.53 -11.75
CA ALA A 83 -24.72 -3.23 -12.10
C ALA A 83 -24.02 -2.57 -10.90
N VAL A 84 -24.66 -2.59 -9.73
CA VAL A 84 -24.09 -2.04 -8.49
C VAL A 84 -22.83 -2.80 -8.09
N LEU A 85 -22.85 -4.14 -8.12
CA LEU A 85 -21.68 -4.97 -7.83
C LEU A 85 -20.51 -4.65 -8.78
N PHE A 86 -20.78 -4.46 -10.07
CA PHE A 86 -19.76 -4.11 -11.06
C PHE A 86 -19.14 -2.74 -10.76
N ILE A 87 -19.96 -1.74 -10.42
CA ILE A 87 -19.50 -0.41 -10.01
C ILE A 87 -18.61 -0.49 -8.76
N PHE A 88 -19.02 -1.26 -7.75
CA PHE A 88 -18.23 -1.46 -6.54
C PHE A 88 -16.90 -2.14 -6.80
N CYS A 89 -16.88 -3.22 -7.60
CA CYS A 89 -15.65 -3.89 -8.02
C CYS A 89 -14.70 -2.93 -8.75
N PHE A 90 -15.23 -2.15 -9.70
CA PHE A 90 -14.45 -1.17 -10.44
C PHE A 90 -13.86 -0.10 -9.50
N TYR A 91 -14.68 0.44 -8.59
CA TYR A 91 -14.25 1.44 -7.62
C TYR A 91 -13.19 0.90 -6.65
N ALA A 92 -13.35 -0.32 -6.16
CA ALA A 92 -12.39 -1.01 -5.30
C ALA A 92 -11.02 -1.16 -5.97
N ILE A 93 -11.01 -1.58 -7.23
CA ILE A 93 -9.76 -1.70 -8.03
C ILE A 93 -9.11 -0.33 -8.18
N MET A 94 -9.88 0.71 -8.52
CA MET A 94 -9.37 2.08 -8.65
C MET A 94 -8.73 2.59 -7.35
N ILE A 95 -9.39 2.39 -6.20
CA ILE A 95 -8.86 2.78 -4.90
C ILE A 95 -7.56 2.04 -4.59
N SER A 96 -7.54 0.72 -4.81
CA SER A 96 -6.35 -0.10 -4.57
C SER A 96 -5.12 0.48 -5.29
N HIS A 97 -5.26 0.83 -6.57
CA HIS A 97 -4.16 1.44 -7.32
C HIS A 97 -3.70 2.80 -6.78
N LYS A 98 -4.62 3.61 -6.26
CA LYS A 98 -4.32 4.92 -5.66
C LYS A 98 -3.65 4.84 -4.27
N ILE A 99 -3.66 3.68 -3.63
CA ILE A 99 -3.02 3.46 -2.32
C ILE A 99 -1.69 2.72 -2.49
N PHE A 100 -1.68 1.57 -3.16
CA PHE A 100 -0.48 0.72 -3.22
C PHE A 100 0.66 1.33 -4.02
N GLY A 101 0.37 2.04 -5.11
CA GLY A 101 1.40 2.73 -5.91
C GLY A 101 2.25 3.72 -5.08
N PRO A 102 1.62 4.71 -4.42
CA PRO A 102 2.33 5.63 -3.55
C PRO A 102 2.91 4.95 -2.29
N LEU A 103 2.26 3.93 -1.72
CA LEU A 103 2.80 3.20 -0.57
C LEU A 103 4.15 2.53 -0.88
N VAL A 104 4.26 1.91 -2.06
CA VAL A 104 5.53 1.28 -2.50
C VAL A 104 6.61 2.32 -2.75
N LYS A 105 6.26 3.48 -3.34
CA LYS A 105 7.21 4.59 -3.47
C LYS A 105 7.72 5.06 -2.11
N LEU A 106 6.84 5.18 -1.12
CA LEU A 106 7.20 5.57 0.24
C LEU A 106 8.17 4.57 0.87
N LYS A 107 7.87 3.26 0.77
CA LYS A 107 8.74 2.17 1.23
C LYS A 107 10.13 2.25 0.60
N ASN A 108 10.21 2.41 -0.72
CA ASN A 108 11.48 2.51 -1.43
C ASN A 108 12.26 3.77 -1.03
N HIS A 109 11.55 4.89 -0.79
CA HIS A 109 12.17 6.13 -0.32
C HIS A 109 12.83 5.95 1.04
N PHE A 110 12.16 5.29 1.99
CA PHE A 110 12.76 4.99 3.29
C PHE A 110 13.96 4.02 3.20
N GLN A 111 13.94 3.06 2.27
CA GLN A 111 15.09 2.18 2.03
C GLN A 111 16.31 2.97 1.55
N LEU A 112 16.12 3.85 0.56
CA LEU A 112 17.18 4.73 0.08
C LEU A 112 17.65 5.70 1.18
N LEU A 113 16.74 6.12 2.08
CA LEU A 113 17.10 7.02 3.18
C LEU A 113 17.97 6.29 4.21
N LYS A 114 17.66 5.02 4.49
CA LYS A 114 18.46 4.14 5.34
C LYS A 114 19.85 3.89 4.78
N GLU A 115 19.97 3.77 3.45
CA GLU A 115 21.25 3.57 2.76
C GLU A 115 22.07 4.87 2.60
N GLY A 116 21.52 6.03 2.98
CA GLY A 116 22.17 7.32 2.82
C GLY A 116 22.28 7.80 1.36
N THR A 117 21.61 7.12 0.42
CA THR A 117 21.71 7.37 -1.03
C THR A 117 20.64 8.33 -1.56
N THR A 118 19.74 8.82 -0.70
CA THR A 118 18.62 9.67 -1.15
C THR A 118 19.03 11.12 -1.39
N SER A 119 19.14 11.52 -2.66
CA SER A 119 19.34 12.93 -3.06
C SER A 119 18.07 13.64 -3.52
N ARG A 120 16.97 12.92 -3.75
CA ARG A 120 15.74 13.48 -4.34
C ARG A 120 14.60 13.53 -3.33
N PRO A 121 13.75 14.58 -3.36
CA PRO A 121 12.56 14.65 -2.54
C PRO A 121 11.50 13.63 -3.00
N LEU A 122 10.77 13.06 -2.04
CA LEU A 122 9.62 12.21 -2.26
C LEU A 122 8.48 13.01 -2.91
N ARG A 123 7.92 12.48 -4.01
CA ARG A 123 6.76 13.07 -4.71
C ARG A 123 5.74 12.01 -5.12
N PHE A 124 4.49 12.24 -4.74
CA PHE A 124 3.34 11.43 -5.16
C PHE A 124 2.61 12.07 -6.35
N ARG A 125 1.71 11.31 -6.99
CA ARG A 125 0.88 11.85 -8.07
C ARG A 125 -0.30 12.61 -7.47
N GLU A 126 -0.77 13.63 -8.18
CA GLU A 126 -1.98 14.35 -7.81
C GLU A 126 -3.20 13.40 -7.74
N GLY A 127 -3.92 13.43 -6.62
CA GLY A 127 -5.07 12.56 -6.36
C GLY A 127 -4.74 11.16 -5.80
N ASP A 128 -3.48 10.90 -5.47
CA ASP A 128 -3.05 9.77 -4.64
C ASP A 128 -3.44 10.01 -3.17
N TYR A 129 -3.85 8.95 -2.46
CA TYR A 129 -4.30 9.08 -1.06
C TYR A 129 -3.19 9.52 -0.10
N LEU A 130 -1.93 9.13 -0.38
CA LEU A 130 -0.78 9.42 0.49
C LEU A 130 -0.07 10.73 0.12
N MET A 131 -0.65 11.57 -0.75
CA MET A 131 0.00 12.81 -1.22
C MET A 131 0.44 13.72 -0.05
N HIS A 132 -0.40 13.83 0.98
CA HIS A 132 -0.15 14.62 2.19
C HIS A 132 1.05 14.16 3.02
N LEU A 133 1.56 12.94 2.80
CA LEU A 133 2.76 12.44 3.48
C LEU A 133 4.06 12.87 2.81
N ALA A 134 4.02 13.39 1.57
CA ALA A 134 5.25 13.80 0.88
C ALA A 134 5.97 14.93 1.64
N ASP A 135 5.22 15.97 2.03
CA ASP A 135 5.77 17.16 2.66
C ASP A 135 6.46 16.86 4.01
N PRO A 136 5.82 16.20 5.00
CA PRO A 136 6.46 15.90 6.27
C PRO A 136 7.68 14.96 6.12
N VAL A 137 7.64 14.03 5.16
CA VAL A 137 8.79 13.14 4.89
C VAL A 137 9.96 13.92 4.29
N ASN A 138 9.68 14.86 3.38
CA ASN A 138 10.70 15.71 2.79
C ASN A 138 11.32 16.65 3.82
N GLU A 139 10.50 17.25 4.69
CA GLU A 139 10.97 18.11 5.78
C GLU A 139 11.88 17.33 6.74
N TYR A 140 11.49 16.12 7.12
CA TYR A 140 12.31 15.24 7.95
C TYR A 140 13.66 14.92 7.29
N GLN A 141 13.65 14.59 6.00
CA GLN A 141 14.88 14.34 5.24
C GLN A 141 15.79 15.57 5.20
N GLN A 142 15.24 16.76 4.98
CA GLN A 142 16.01 18.00 4.97
C GLN A 142 16.66 18.27 6.34
N ASN A 143 15.89 18.11 7.42
CA ASN A 143 16.40 18.26 8.79
C ASN A 143 17.55 17.28 9.08
N LEU A 144 17.46 16.03 8.62
CA LEU A 144 18.55 15.06 8.76
C LEU A 144 19.80 15.48 7.98
N GLN A 145 19.64 15.89 6.72
CA GLN A 145 20.77 16.32 5.89
C GLN A 145 21.46 17.56 6.46
N GLN A 146 20.69 18.50 7.00
CA GLN A 146 21.22 19.68 7.67
C GLN A 146 22.06 19.29 8.90
N LYS A 147 21.54 18.44 9.78
CA LYS A 147 22.28 17.97 10.97
C LYS A 147 23.58 17.25 10.61
N ILE A 148 23.56 16.40 9.59
CA ILE A 148 24.78 15.72 9.09
C ILE A 148 25.79 16.75 8.60
N THR A 149 25.36 17.74 7.81
CA THR A 149 26.23 18.80 7.29
C THR A 149 26.84 19.63 8.44
N GLU A 150 26.05 19.95 9.47
CA GLU A 150 26.54 20.67 10.65
C GLU A 150 27.61 19.88 11.40
N ILE A 151 27.41 18.57 11.59
CA ILE A 151 28.40 17.67 12.21
C ILE A 151 29.68 17.61 11.37
N GLU A 152 29.58 17.45 10.05
CA GLU A 152 30.75 17.43 9.16
C GLU A 152 31.55 18.75 9.21
N GLN A 153 30.84 19.88 9.31
CA GLN A 153 31.49 21.19 9.47
C GLN A 153 32.18 21.32 10.84
N GLN A 154 31.57 20.81 11.91
CA GLN A 154 32.19 20.79 13.24
C GLN A 154 33.45 19.91 13.24
N LEU A 155 33.39 18.72 12.65
CA LEU A 155 34.55 17.82 12.52
C LEU A 155 35.70 18.45 11.73
N LYS A 156 35.41 19.22 10.66
CA LYS A 156 36.44 19.95 9.91
C LYS A 156 37.10 21.10 10.68
N LYS A 157 36.40 21.68 11.66
CA LYS A 157 36.93 22.76 12.50
C LYS A 157 37.77 22.25 13.66
N ILE A 158 37.69 20.98 14.01
CA ILE A 158 38.61 20.36 14.98
C ILE A 158 40.00 20.34 14.34
N PRO A 159 41.00 21.06 14.89
CA PRO A 159 42.34 21.02 14.35
C PRO A 159 42.87 19.59 14.47
N ARG A 160 43.24 18.98 13.34
CA ARG A 160 44.03 17.74 13.33
C ARG A 160 45.42 18.10 13.86
N THR A 161 45.60 18.04 15.17
CA THR A 161 46.92 18.18 15.77
C THR A 161 47.73 16.91 15.46
N PRO A 162 49.03 17.02 15.12
CA PRO A 162 49.89 15.85 14.89
C PRO A 162 49.92 14.86 16.07
N ASP A 163 49.55 15.31 17.27
CA ASP A 163 49.46 14.48 18.47
C ASP A 163 48.30 13.47 18.42
N THR A 164 47.20 13.74 17.68
CA THR A 164 46.00 12.90 17.73
C THR A 164 46.18 11.66 16.87
N GLU A 165 46.84 11.80 15.72
CA GLU A 165 47.25 10.66 14.87
C GLU A 165 48.30 9.79 15.59
N THR A 166 49.24 10.44 16.28
CA THR A 166 50.27 9.74 17.08
C THR A 166 49.64 8.99 18.26
N GLN A 167 48.65 9.58 18.93
CA GLN A 167 47.90 8.94 20.02
C GLN A 167 47.02 7.79 19.54
N LEU A 168 46.38 7.91 18.37
CA LEU A 168 45.56 6.84 17.79
C LEU A 168 46.43 5.62 17.40
N ILE A 169 47.58 5.86 16.76
CA ILE A 169 48.55 4.80 16.45
C ILE A 169 49.11 4.17 17.73
N ALA A 170 49.37 4.96 18.76
CA ALA A 170 49.83 4.45 20.06
C ALA A 170 48.76 3.57 20.75
N ILE A 171 47.49 3.97 20.71
CA ILE A 171 46.37 3.18 21.26
C ILE A 171 46.18 1.89 20.46
N GLU A 172 46.25 1.94 19.13
CA GLU A 172 46.12 0.75 18.26
C GLU A 172 47.27 -0.26 18.50
N ASN A 173 48.48 0.24 18.70
CA ASN A 173 49.65 -0.59 19.06
C ASN A 173 49.53 -1.20 20.46
N ILE A 174 48.98 -0.46 21.44
CA ILE A 174 48.73 -0.99 22.78
C ILE A 174 47.64 -2.07 22.75
N LEU A 175 46.55 -1.84 22.02
CA LEU A 175 45.45 -2.81 21.89
C LEU A 175 45.88 -4.09 21.18
N THR A 176 46.71 -3.99 20.14
CA THR A 176 47.29 -5.17 19.46
C THR A 176 48.30 -5.90 20.34
N THR A 177 49.10 -5.19 21.14
CA THR A 177 50.01 -5.79 22.13
C THR A 177 49.23 -6.54 23.20
N ILE A 178 48.13 -5.97 23.71
CA ILE A 178 47.25 -6.63 24.69
C ILE A 178 46.55 -7.85 24.07
N ALA A 179 46.03 -7.73 22.84
CA ALA A 179 45.37 -8.84 22.13
C ALA A 179 46.34 -10.01 21.81
N SER A 180 47.61 -9.72 21.57
CA SER A 180 48.66 -10.74 21.34
C SER A 180 49.14 -11.43 22.63
N ARG A 181 48.87 -10.83 23.80
CA ARG A 181 49.26 -11.36 25.13
C ARG A 181 48.24 -12.35 25.70
N ASP A 182 46.98 -12.28 25.27
CA ASP A 182 45.88 -13.13 25.73
C ASP A 182 45.64 -14.39 24.88
N GLN A 183 46.48 -14.69 23.88
CA GLN A 183 46.44 -15.99 23.20
C GLN A 183 47.30 -17.03 23.96
N PRO A 184 46.70 -18.09 24.53
CA PRO A 184 47.46 -19.16 25.15
C PRO A 184 48.18 -19.98 24.06
N GLN A 185 49.45 -20.31 24.31
CA GLN A 185 50.18 -21.35 23.57
C GLN A 185 49.51 -22.72 23.75
#